data_AF-A0A7T0BUM4-F1
#
_entry.id   AF-A0A7T0BUM4-F1
#
_cell.length_a   1.000
_cell.length_b   1.000
_cell.length_c   1.000
_cell.angle_alpha   90.00
_cell.angle_beta   90.00
_cell.angle_gamma   90.00
#
_symmetry.space_group_name_H-M   'P 1'
#
loop_
_entity.id
_entity.type
_entity.pdbx_description
1 polymer ?
#
loop_
_entity_poly.entity_id
_entity_poly.type
_entity_poly.pdbx_seq_one_letter_code
_entity_poly.pdbx_strand_id
1 'polypeptide(L)'
;MLRGNNKEKGFTLIELILVIVILGILTAVALPRFVDLDADARTARNQGALAAIRGAITMLHGKYLIDNTANDYTELIIVNNTDIQGGTMGQAAGLLTVTWEGETTGYTYTYTPRSGNVPGIAACSTTGCS
;
A
#
# COMPACT_ATOMS: atom_id res chain seq x y z
N MET A 1 -54.70 2.99 36.76
CA MET A 1 -53.81 2.47 35.68
C MET A 1 -53.57 3.61 34.70
N LEU A 2 -52.45 4.32 34.82
CA LEU A 2 -52.12 5.47 33.96
C LEU A 2 -51.45 4.95 32.69
N ARG A 3 -52.19 4.94 31.58
CA ARG A 3 -51.69 4.55 30.27
C ARG A 3 -51.00 5.76 29.65
N GLY A 4 -49.67 5.80 29.72
CA GLY A 4 -48.85 6.82 29.07
C GLY A 4 -49.03 6.75 27.55
N ASN A 5 -49.64 7.78 26.99
CA ASN A 5 -49.79 7.94 25.54
C ASN A 5 -48.46 8.41 24.96
N ASN A 6 -47.64 7.47 24.48
CA ASN A 6 -46.48 7.80 23.67
C ASN A 6 -46.98 8.29 22.30
N LYS A 7 -46.93 9.61 22.08
CA LYS A 7 -47.16 10.20 20.76
C LYS A 7 -45.97 9.83 19.87
N GLU A 8 -46.13 8.81 19.05
CA GLU A 8 -45.16 8.51 17.99
C GLU A 8 -45.16 9.68 17.00
N LYS A 9 -44.09 10.47 17.04
CA LYS A 9 -43.83 11.53 16.05
C LYS A 9 -43.22 10.86 14.83
N GLY A 10 -43.99 10.74 13.75
CA GLY A 10 -43.45 10.36 12.44
C GLY A 10 -42.53 11.45 11.89
N PHE A 11 -41.50 11.05 11.14
CA PHE A 11 -40.64 11.96 10.36
C PHE A 11 -41.48 12.69 9.32
N THR A 12 -41.20 13.98 9.10
CA THR A 12 -41.89 14.74 8.06
C THR A 12 -41.26 14.48 6.69
N LEU A 13 -42.04 14.50 5.60
CA LEU A 13 -41.51 14.33 4.25
C LEU A 13 -40.45 15.39 3.90
N ILE A 14 -40.64 16.61 4.39
CA ILE A 14 -39.68 17.70 4.18
C ILE A 14 -38.35 17.46 4.89
N GLU A 15 -38.36 16.80 6.04
CA GLU A 15 -37.17 16.47 6.83
C GLU A 15 -36.32 15.40 6.13
N LEU A 16 -36.96 14.41 5.49
CA LEU A 16 -36.24 13.44 4.65
C LEU A 16 -35.64 14.10 3.40
N ILE A 17 -36.39 15.01 2.76
CA ILE A 17 -35.91 15.72 1.56
C ILE A 17 -34.71 16.63 1.91
N LEU A 18 -34.79 17.38 3.01
CA LEU A 18 -33.70 18.24 3.43
C LEU A 18 -32.42 17.42 3.72
N VAL A 19 -32.55 16.25 4.33
CA VAL A 19 -31.41 15.36 4.63
C VAL A 19 -30.72 14.90 3.34
N ILE A 20 -31.45 14.40 2.35
CA ILE A 20 -30.82 13.95 1.09
C ILE A 20 -30.20 15.10 0.30
N VAL A 21 -30.77 16.32 0.39
CA VAL A 21 -30.20 17.52 -0.22
C VAL A 21 -28.87 17.89 0.44
N ILE A 22 -28.82 17.91 1.77
CA ILE A 22 -27.58 18.20 2.51
C ILE A 22 -26.53 17.12 2.22
N LEU A 23 -26.91 15.83 2.28
CA LEU A 23 -26.01 14.73 1.93
C LEU A 23 -25.50 14.84 0.49
N GLY A 24 -26.36 15.20 -0.47
CA GLY A 24 -25.97 15.42 -1.86
C GLY A 24 -24.89 16.50 -2.02
N ILE A 25 -25.03 17.64 -1.33
CA ILE A 25 -24.04 18.73 -1.36
C ILE A 25 -22.72 18.27 -0.72
N LEU A 26 -22.78 17.61 0.44
CA LEU A 26 -21.59 17.11 1.13
C LEU A 26 -20.85 16.07 0.29
N THR A 27 -21.56 15.16 -0.36
CA THR A 27 -20.96 14.14 -1.23
C THR A 27 -20.31 14.77 -2.47
N ALA A 28 -20.94 15.78 -3.08
CA ALA A 28 -20.40 16.45 -4.26
C ALA A 28 -19.02 17.08 -4.02
N VAL A 29 -18.77 17.61 -2.81
CA VAL A 29 -17.45 18.19 -2.45
C VAL A 29 -16.47 17.19 -1.84
N ALA A 30 -16.97 16.16 -1.14
CA ALA A 30 -16.11 15.19 -0.46
C ALA A 30 -15.56 14.12 -1.39
N LEU A 31 -16.34 13.67 -2.39
CA LEU A 31 -15.97 12.54 -3.23
C LEU A 31 -14.73 12.80 -4.11
N PRO A 32 -14.56 13.95 -4.78
CA PRO A 32 -13.35 14.21 -5.58
C PRO A 32 -12.07 14.12 -4.75
N ARG A 33 -12.08 14.74 -3.56
CA ARG A 33 -10.95 14.69 -2.62
C ARG A 33 -10.64 13.28 -2.12
N PHE A 34 -11.67 12.47 -1.90
CA PHE A 34 -11.48 11.09 -1.46
C PHE A 34 -10.79 10.25 -2.53
N VAL A 35 -11.12 10.44 -3.81
CA VAL A 35 -10.47 9.75 -4.93
C VAL A 35 -9.00 10.14 -5.07
N ASP A 36 -8.69 11.44 -4.95
CA ASP A 36 -7.30 11.92 -5.00
C ASP A 36 -6.46 11.34 -3.85
N LEU A 37 -7.01 11.33 -2.62
CA LEU A 37 -6.34 10.74 -1.45
C LEU A 37 -6.11 9.23 -1.60
N ASP A 38 -7.03 8.50 -2.23
CA ASP A 38 -6.85 7.07 -2.51
C ASP A 38 -5.68 6.84 -3.48
N ALA A 39 -5.58 7.65 -4.55
CA ALA A 39 -4.48 7.58 -5.50
C ALA A 39 -3.13 7.91 -4.85
N ASP A 40 -3.06 8.98 -4.07
CA ASP A 40 -1.85 9.37 -3.33
C ASP A 40 -1.44 8.29 -2.32
N ALA A 41 -2.41 7.69 -1.62
CA ALA A 41 -2.15 6.60 -0.69
C ALA A 41 -1.56 5.37 -1.38
N ARG A 42 -2.02 5.02 -2.59
CA ARG A 42 -1.44 3.91 -3.39
C ARG A 42 0.01 4.21 -3.77
N THR A 43 0.28 5.40 -4.30
CA THR A 43 1.64 5.82 -4.66
C THR A 43 2.57 5.80 -3.44
N ALA A 44 2.12 6.32 -2.29
CA ALA A 44 2.90 6.30 -1.06
C ALA A 44 3.20 4.87 -0.57
N ARG A 45 2.22 3.95 -0.63
CA ARG A 45 2.45 2.53 -0.30
C ARG A 45 3.47 1.90 -1.24
N ASN A 46 3.37 2.16 -2.55
CA ASN A 46 4.29 1.63 -3.56
C ASN A 46 5.72 2.12 -3.35
N GLN A 47 5.89 3.40 -3.01
CA GLN A 47 7.18 3.99 -2.66
C GLN A 47 7.73 3.39 -1.36
N GLY A 48 6.87 3.16 -0.35
CA GLY A 48 7.24 2.48 0.89
C GLY A 48 7.73 1.05 0.66
N ALA A 49 7.05 0.29 -0.19
CA ALA A 49 7.46 -1.04 -0.62
C ALA A 49 8.84 -1.04 -1.32
N LEU A 50 9.07 -0.12 -2.26
CA LEU A 50 10.38 0.03 -2.89
C LEU A 50 11.47 0.39 -1.88
N ALA A 51 11.16 1.26 -0.91
CA ALA A 51 12.07 1.64 0.16
C ALA A 51 12.43 0.45 1.06
N ALA A 52 11.47 -0.42 1.37
CA ALA A 52 11.71 -1.65 2.13
C ALA A 52 12.69 -2.58 1.41
N ILE A 53 12.52 -2.80 0.10
CA ILE A 53 13.43 -3.63 -0.70
C ILE A 53 14.84 -3.02 -0.72
N ARG A 54 14.95 -1.70 -0.94
CA ARG A 54 16.24 -0.99 -0.90
C ARG A 54 16.90 -1.04 0.47
N GLY A 55 16.12 -0.96 1.54
CA GLY A 55 16.57 -1.13 2.92
C GLY A 55 17.14 -2.52 3.16
N ALA A 56 16.45 -3.56 2.71
CA ALA A 56 16.92 -4.94 2.79
C ALA A 56 18.25 -5.12 2.04
N ILE A 57 18.36 -4.61 0.81
CA ILE A 57 19.61 -4.67 0.03
C ILE A 57 20.75 -3.93 0.74
N THR A 58 20.48 -2.73 1.28
CA THR A 58 21.48 -1.92 1.99
C THR A 58 21.97 -2.63 3.26
N MET A 59 21.05 -3.25 4.01
CA MET A 59 21.39 -4.04 5.19
C MET A 59 22.25 -5.26 4.82
N LEU A 60 21.87 -6.01 3.80
CA LEU A 60 22.63 -7.17 3.31
C LEU A 60 24.01 -6.76 2.79
N HIS A 61 24.10 -5.62 2.11
CA HIS A 61 25.37 -5.05 1.68
C HIS A 61 26.25 -4.66 2.87
N GLY A 62 25.69 -4.04 3.91
CA GLY A 62 26.41 -3.74 5.16
C GLY A 62 26.96 -4.99 5.84
N LYS A 63 26.16 -6.05 5.95
CA LYS A 63 26.60 -7.35 6.50
C LYS A 63 27.76 -7.94 5.71
N TYR A 64 27.70 -7.88 4.39
CA TYR A 64 28.82 -8.32 3.55
C TYR A 64 30.11 -7.56 3.87
N LEU A 65 30.04 -6.23 4.00
CA LEU A 65 31.24 -5.41 4.19
C LEU A 65 31.92 -5.70 5.54
N ILE A 66 31.15 -6.11 6.54
CA ILE A 66 31.64 -6.48 7.87
C ILE A 66 32.24 -7.88 7.88
N ASP A 67 31.52 -8.85 7.29
CA ASP A 67 31.91 -10.26 7.36
C ASP A 67 33.10 -10.59 6.44
N ASN A 68 33.46 -9.70 5.50
CA ASN A 68 34.50 -9.90 4.47
C ASN A 68 34.38 -11.27 3.76
N THR A 69 33.18 -11.82 3.73
CA THR A 69 32.91 -13.15 3.22
C THR A 69 32.33 -13.00 1.82
N ALA A 70 32.94 -13.67 0.84
CA ALA A 70 32.62 -13.60 -0.59
C ALA A 70 31.24 -14.19 -0.97
N ASN A 71 30.31 -14.33 -0.02
CA ASN A 71 28.99 -14.87 -0.30
C ASN A 71 28.13 -13.74 -0.86
N ASP A 72 27.90 -13.77 -2.17
CA ASP A 72 26.86 -12.98 -2.82
C ASP A 72 25.51 -13.26 -2.13
N TYR A 73 24.70 -12.21 -1.91
CA TYR A 73 23.32 -12.42 -1.48
C TYR A 73 22.44 -12.68 -2.70
N THR A 74 21.70 -13.78 -2.62
CA THR A 74 20.77 -14.19 -3.67
C THR A 74 19.45 -13.43 -3.58
N GLU A 75 18.66 -13.55 -4.63
CA GLU A 75 17.30 -13.05 -4.72
C GLU A 75 16.41 -13.47 -3.55
N LEU A 76 16.52 -14.74 -3.15
CA LEU A 76 15.76 -15.30 -2.03
C LEU A 76 16.11 -14.60 -0.71
N ILE A 77 17.39 -14.27 -0.51
CA ILE A 77 17.87 -13.59 0.70
C ILE A 77 17.33 -12.16 0.78
N ILE A 78 17.29 -11.44 -0.34
CA ILE A 78 16.72 -10.08 -0.39
C ILE A 78 15.26 -10.10 0.06
N VAL A 79 14.45 -10.98 -0.51
CA VAL A 79 13.01 -11.03 -0.21
C VAL A 79 12.73 -11.50 1.22
N ASN A 80 13.48 -12.47 1.75
CA ASN A 80 13.34 -12.90 3.15
C ASN A 80 13.69 -11.79 4.16
N ASN A 81 14.47 -10.79 3.75
CA ASN A 81 14.81 -9.62 4.56
C ASN A 81 13.99 -8.39 4.21
N THR A 82 13.03 -8.52 3.29
CA THR A 82 12.12 -7.44 2.90
C THR A 82 10.79 -7.65 3.61
N ASP A 83 10.41 -6.71 4.48
CA ASP A 83 9.09 -6.68 5.10
C ASP A 83 8.25 -5.57 4.47
N ILE A 84 7.07 -5.92 3.95
CA ILE A 84 6.11 -4.98 3.36
C ILE A 84 4.78 -5.13 4.07
N GLN A 85 4.36 -4.09 4.76
CA GLN A 85 3.13 -4.12 5.56
C GLN A 85 1.87 -4.08 4.67
N GLY A 86 0.90 -4.94 5.00
CA GLY A 86 -0.42 -4.97 4.37
C GLY A 86 -0.45 -5.47 2.92
N GLY A 87 0.69 -5.93 2.40
CA GLY A 87 0.81 -6.50 1.06
C GLY A 87 1.09 -8.00 1.11
N THR A 88 0.46 -8.76 0.22
CA THR A 88 0.82 -10.17 -0.03
C THR A 88 1.96 -10.20 -1.04
N MET A 89 3.03 -10.90 -0.69
CA MET A 89 4.25 -11.01 -1.49
C MET A 89 4.20 -12.27 -2.37
N GLY A 90 4.32 -12.12 -3.67
CA GLY A 90 4.54 -13.19 -4.64
C GLY A 90 5.93 -13.05 -5.26
N GLN A 91 6.77 -14.08 -5.19
CA GLN A 91 8.14 -14.02 -5.69
C GLN A 91 8.29 -14.85 -6.97
N ALA A 92 9.00 -14.28 -7.94
CA ALA A 92 9.55 -14.97 -9.11
C ALA A 92 11.03 -14.58 -9.27
N ALA A 93 11.76 -15.26 -10.17
CA ALA A 93 13.16 -14.93 -10.43
C ALA A 93 13.29 -13.46 -10.89
N GLY A 94 14.11 -12.68 -10.18
CA GLY A 94 14.38 -11.26 -10.41
C GLY A 94 13.22 -10.31 -10.14
N LEU A 95 12.08 -10.81 -9.65
CA LEU A 95 10.84 -10.05 -9.59
C LEU A 95 10.01 -10.37 -8.33
N LEU A 96 9.63 -9.32 -7.62
CA LEU A 96 8.75 -9.38 -6.47
C LEU A 96 7.44 -8.69 -6.85
N THR A 97 6.34 -9.41 -6.74
CA THR A 97 5.00 -8.87 -6.91
C THR A 97 4.40 -8.64 -5.54
N VAL A 98 3.86 -7.45 -5.30
CA VAL A 98 3.16 -7.12 -4.07
C VAL A 98 1.72 -6.80 -4.43
N THR A 99 0.78 -7.45 -3.75
CA THR A 99 -0.65 -7.21 -3.96
C THR A 99 -1.27 -6.77 -2.64
N TRP A 100 -1.84 -5.58 -2.61
CA TRP A 100 -2.53 -5.05 -1.44
C TRP A 100 -4.01 -5.41 -1.47
N GLU A 101 -4.61 -5.43 -0.28
CA GLU A 101 -6.06 -5.61 -0.15
C GLU A 101 -6.82 -4.52 -0.92
N GLY A 102 -7.81 -4.93 -1.71
CA GLY A 102 -8.58 -4.02 -2.56
C GLY A 102 -7.98 -3.76 -3.95
N GLU A 103 -6.83 -4.35 -4.27
CA GLU A 103 -6.23 -4.29 -5.61
C GLU A 103 -6.28 -5.65 -6.31
N THR A 104 -6.74 -5.65 -7.56
CA THR A 104 -6.81 -6.86 -8.40
C THR A 104 -5.52 -7.10 -9.19
N THR A 105 -4.65 -6.10 -9.28
CA THR A 105 -3.36 -6.16 -9.98
C THR A 105 -2.25 -5.88 -8.99
N GLY A 106 -1.28 -6.80 -8.88
CA GLY A 106 -0.10 -6.59 -8.04
C GLY A 106 0.91 -5.66 -8.71
N TYR A 107 1.66 -4.91 -7.90
CA TYR A 107 2.78 -4.10 -8.36
C TYR A 107 4.05 -4.93 -8.34
N THR A 108 4.85 -4.77 -9.38
CA THR A 108 6.07 -5.54 -9.62
C THR A 108 7.30 -4.70 -9.37
N TYR A 109 8.24 -5.30 -8.65
CA TYR A 109 9.53 -4.74 -8.30
C TYR A 109 10.60 -5.65 -8.83
N THR A 110 11.51 -5.09 -9.61
CA THR A 110 12.72 -5.77 -10.04
C THR A 110 13.79 -5.53 -9.00
N TYR A 111 14.57 -6.57 -8.74
CA TYR A 111 15.76 -6.47 -7.93
C TYR A 111 16.84 -7.33 -8.55
N THR A 112 18.07 -6.84 -8.54
CA THR A 112 19.20 -7.65 -8.94
C THR A 112 19.97 -8.09 -7.70
N PRO A 113 20.30 -9.39 -7.59
CA PRO A 113 21.29 -9.80 -6.63
C PRO A 113 22.61 -9.12 -6.97
N ARG A 114 23.41 -8.94 -5.94
CA ARG A 114 24.75 -8.41 -6.10
C ARG A 114 25.66 -9.41 -6.83
N SER A 115 26.66 -8.86 -7.54
CA SER A 115 27.89 -9.57 -7.90
C SER A 115 29.09 -8.65 -7.58
N GLY A 116 30.05 -9.11 -6.79
CA GLY A 116 31.30 -8.34 -6.52
C GLY A 116 31.15 -7.31 -5.40
N ASN A 117 31.64 -6.06 -5.54
CA ASN A 117 31.59 -5.01 -4.49
C ASN A 117 30.46 -3.98 -4.59
N VAL A 118 29.54 -4.15 -5.55
CA VAL A 118 28.42 -3.23 -5.77
C VAL A 118 27.17 -3.69 -5.02
N PRO A 119 26.41 -2.79 -4.36
CA PRO A 119 25.10 -3.16 -3.85
C PRO A 119 24.16 -3.53 -5.01
N GLY A 120 23.24 -4.47 -4.75
CA GLY A 120 22.13 -4.77 -5.65
C GLY A 120 21.28 -3.53 -5.88
N ILE A 121 20.54 -3.52 -6.97
CA ILE A 121 19.61 -2.43 -7.29
C ILE A 121 18.18 -2.93 -7.17
N ALA A 122 17.28 -2.03 -6.77
CA ALA A 122 15.84 -2.28 -6.79
C ALA A 122 15.12 -1.13 -7.49
N ALA A 123 14.23 -1.50 -8.40
CA ALA A 123 13.42 -0.58 -9.19
C ALA A 123 11.99 -1.12 -9.31
N CYS A 124 11.02 -0.21 -9.32
CA CYS A 124 9.65 -0.58 -9.62
C CYS A 124 9.46 -0.67 -11.14
N SER A 125 8.83 -1.76 -11.60
CA SER A 125 8.61 -2.04 -13.02
C SER A 125 7.19 -1.67 -13.49
N THR A 126 6.27 -1.43 -12.57
CA THR A 126 4.88 -1.03 -12.86
C THR A 126 4.71 0.49 -12.82
N THR A 127 3.83 1.01 -13.68
CA THR A 127 3.39 2.42 -13.65
C THR A 127 2.66 2.67 -12.31
N GLY A 128 3.08 3.67 -11.53
CA GLY A 128 2.48 3.97 -10.21
C GLY A 128 3.44 3.99 -9.02
N CYS A 129 4.75 3.95 -9.28
CA CYS A 129 5.80 4.08 -8.25
C CYS A 129 6.48 5.45 -8.21
N SER A 130 6.03 6.40 -9.05
CA SER A 130 6.51 7.78 -9.13
C SER A 130 5.42 8.74 -8.70
#